data_AF-A0A225VQ10-F1
#
_entry.id   AF-A0A225VQ10-F1
#
_cell.length_a   1.000
_cell.length_b   1.000
_cell.length_c   1.000
_cell.angle_alpha   90.00
_cell.angle_beta   90.00
_cell.angle_gamma   90.00
#
_symmetry.space_group_name_H-M   'P 1'
#
loop_
_entity.id
_entity.type
_entity.pdbx_description
1 polymer ?
#
loop_
_entity_poly.entity_id
_entity_poly.type
_entity_poly.pdbx_seq_one_letter_code
_entity_poly.pdbx_strand_id
1 'polypeptide(L)'
;MLNCKEFMNAVVLLAMVGASSAATPTSNPASAKYGVSAYAIGDWGTTLDKGSCCGGTYNNFDLHAQEVVGKLMDIQAGTGVKPKAVLGHGDSFYWTGIDSLESRDSRFAVTYEGRYNGDNIKNVPWVNVMGNHDYGGSNYVCNIGDSLVRCNTTAEMLQGLENKFQYQSSYTSPNDDRWALEDRFYVRRIEDKTTGVTIDIFNIDMND
;
A
#
# COMPACT_ATOMS: atom_id res chain seq x y z
N MET A 1 48.66 27.00 53.74
CA MET A 1 49.21 25.77 54.37
C MET A 1 48.09 24.73 54.23
N LEU A 2 48.16 23.65 53.46
CA LEU A 2 49.27 22.75 53.14
C LEU A 2 49.61 22.67 51.64
N ASN A 3 50.80 22.15 51.38
CA ASN A 3 51.53 21.97 50.13
C ASN A 3 51.69 20.45 49.84
N CYS A 4 52.06 20.15 48.59
CA CYS A 4 52.83 19.00 48.10
C CYS A 4 52.18 17.61 47.97
N LYS A 5 52.03 17.24 46.68
CA LYS A 5 52.62 16.06 46.00
C LYS A 5 52.15 14.65 46.39
N GLU A 6 52.14 13.83 45.33
CA GLU A 6 51.86 12.38 45.24
C GLU A 6 50.36 12.06 45.19
N PHE A 7 49.78 11.66 44.07
CA PHE A 7 50.20 10.55 43.21
C PHE A 7 50.17 10.90 41.70
N MET A 8 51.35 10.79 41.07
CA MET A 8 51.46 10.55 39.64
C MET A 8 51.16 9.08 39.33
N ASN A 9 50.70 8.85 38.09
CA ASN A 9 50.50 7.60 37.37
C ASN A 9 49.08 7.04 37.42
N ALA A 10 48.30 7.35 36.39
CA ALA A 10 47.85 6.32 35.46
C ALA A 10 47.10 6.96 34.28
N VAL A 11 47.72 6.79 33.10
CA VAL A 11 47.01 6.47 31.87
C VAL A 11 46.29 7.64 31.19
N VAL A 12 47.07 8.30 30.33
CA VAL A 12 46.61 8.72 29.01
C VAL A 12 46.00 7.48 28.32
N LEU A 13 44.68 7.29 28.40
CA LEU A 13 43.95 6.40 27.50
C LEU A 13 43.16 7.28 26.53
N LEU A 14 43.85 7.64 25.47
CA LEU A 14 43.37 7.65 24.10
C LEU A 14 41.83 7.65 23.96
N ALA A 15 41.22 8.83 23.91
CA ALA A 15 39.91 9.01 23.32
C ALA A 15 40.05 8.87 21.79
N MET A 16 40.31 7.66 21.31
CA MET A 16 39.93 7.23 19.97
C MET A 16 38.58 6.52 20.11
N VAL A 17 37.55 7.28 20.46
CA VAL A 17 36.20 6.88 20.05
C VAL A 17 36.27 6.99 18.53
N GLY A 18 36.47 5.86 17.87
CA GLY A 18 36.36 5.78 16.42
C GLY A 18 35.00 6.35 16.07
N ALA A 19 34.99 7.60 15.58
CA ALA A 19 33.89 8.07 14.80
C ALA A 19 33.86 7.11 13.61
N SER A 20 32.96 6.14 13.67
CA SER A 20 32.58 5.35 12.50
C SER A 20 32.09 6.39 11.50
N SER A 21 33.01 6.86 10.66
CA SER A 21 32.70 7.67 9.50
C SER A 21 31.70 6.83 8.72
N ALA A 22 30.43 7.22 8.79
CA ALA A 22 29.36 6.56 8.05
C ALA A 22 29.86 6.46 6.61
N ALA A 23 30.08 5.24 6.14
CA ALA A 23 30.66 5.02 4.82
C ALA A 23 29.76 5.75 3.81
N THR A 24 30.33 6.69 3.08
CA THR A 24 29.61 7.39 2.02
C THR A 24 29.13 6.33 1.03
N PRO A 25 27.82 6.27 0.70
CA PRO A 25 27.32 5.27 -0.24
C PRO A 25 28.11 5.35 -1.55
N THR A 26 28.83 4.27 -1.89
CA THR A 26 29.65 4.21 -3.11
C THR A 26 28.82 3.88 -4.35
N SER A 27 27.57 3.46 -4.16
CA SER A 27 26.65 3.16 -5.25
C SER A 27 26.03 4.44 -5.80
N ASN A 28 26.23 4.69 -7.10
CA ASN A 28 25.43 5.67 -7.83
C ASN A 28 24.01 5.09 -8.04
N PRO A 29 22.96 5.66 -7.42
CA PRO A 29 21.59 5.14 -7.55
C PRO A 29 21.06 5.20 -8.99
N ALA A 30 21.63 6.08 -9.84
CA ALA A 30 21.26 6.19 -11.25
C ALA A 30 21.84 5.06 -12.12
N SER A 31 22.90 4.37 -11.66
CA SER A 31 23.48 3.21 -12.36
C SER A 31 23.26 1.89 -11.63
N ALA A 32 22.56 1.91 -10.49
CA ALA A 32 22.26 0.72 -9.72
C ALA A 32 21.30 -0.18 -10.51
N LYS A 33 21.59 -1.48 -10.52
CA LYS A 33 20.67 -2.51 -11.02
C LYS A 33 19.96 -3.13 -9.83
N TYR A 34 18.64 -2.95 -9.77
CA TYR A 34 17.82 -3.48 -8.69
C TYR A 34 17.31 -4.86 -9.10
N GLY A 35 17.76 -5.92 -8.43
CA GLY A 35 17.27 -7.29 -8.68
C GLY A 35 15.80 -7.45 -8.31
N VAL A 36 15.40 -6.83 -7.20
CA VAL A 36 14.01 -6.79 -6.71
C VAL A 36 13.57 -5.35 -6.58
N SER A 37 12.33 -5.08 -6.98
CA SER A 37 11.66 -3.80 -6.74
C SER A 37 10.17 -4.00 -6.50
N ALA A 38 9.56 -3.05 -5.80
CA ALA A 38 8.12 -2.95 -5.63
C ALA A 38 7.72 -1.48 -5.77
N TYR A 39 6.50 -1.24 -6.25
CA TYR A 39 5.88 0.09 -6.15
C TYR A 39 5.02 0.14 -4.90
N ALA A 40 4.88 1.31 -4.30
CA ALA A 40 4.04 1.53 -3.13
C ALA A 40 3.05 2.66 -3.45
N ILE A 41 1.78 2.41 -3.19
CA ILE A 41 0.69 3.37 -3.40
C ILE A 41 -0.36 3.19 -2.30
N GLY A 42 -0.95 4.29 -1.83
CA GLY A 42 -2.04 4.32 -0.84
C GLY A 42 -3.05 5.39 -1.25
N ASP A 43 -4.25 5.36 -0.68
CA ASP A 43 -5.28 6.39 -0.88
C ASP A 43 -5.57 6.64 -2.37
N TRP A 44 -5.57 5.56 -3.15
CA TRP A 44 -5.50 5.65 -4.62
C TRP A 44 -6.85 5.48 -5.29
N GLY A 45 -7.84 4.96 -4.57
CA GLY A 45 -9.19 4.79 -5.08
C GLY A 45 -9.83 6.13 -5.43
N THR A 46 -10.81 6.11 -6.34
CA THR A 46 -11.68 7.26 -6.58
C THR A 46 -13.14 6.84 -6.45
N THR A 47 -14.00 7.79 -6.12
CA THR A 47 -15.44 7.54 -6.17
C THR A 47 -15.89 7.46 -7.63
N LEU A 48 -16.99 6.74 -7.91
CA LEU A 48 -17.49 6.59 -9.28
C LEU A 48 -17.90 7.93 -9.93
N ASP A 49 -18.34 8.88 -9.11
CA ASP A 49 -18.72 10.23 -9.52
C ASP A 49 -17.56 11.23 -9.46
N LYS A 50 -16.36 10.81 -9.05
CA LYS A 50 -15.15 11.64 -8.87
C LYS A 50 -15.38 12.82 -7.91
N GLY A 51 -16.22 12.61 -6.90
CA GLY A 51 -16.50 13.56 -5.82
C GLY A 51 -15.65 13.34 -4.57
N SER A 52 -15.94 14.14 -3.55
CA SER A 52 -15.42 13.98 -2.18
C SER A 52 -16.55 14.20 -1.18
N CYS A 53 -16.48 13.53 -0.04
CA CYS A 53 -17.44 13.73 1.05
C CYS A 53 -17.38 15.15 1.64
N CYS A 54 -16.26 15.85 1.49
CA CYS A 54 -16.04 17.19 2.05
C CYS A 54 -16.46 18.33 1.10
N GLY A 55 -16.98 17.98 -0.09
CA GLY A 55 -17.17 18.95 -1.17
C GLY A 55 -15.85 19.55 -1.67
N GLY A 56 -15.94 20.50 -2.59
CA GLY A 56 -14.79 21.18 -3.16
C GLY A 56 -14.98 21.54 -4.63
N THR A 57 -14.10 22.42 -5.13
CA THR A 57 -13.96 22.69 -6.56
C THR A 57 -12.77 21.91 -7.07
N TYR A 58 -13.03 20.94 -7.94
CA TYR A 58 -11.99 20.10 -8.53
C TYR A 58 -11.60 20.60 -9.91
N ASN A 59 -10.31 20.60 -10.19
CA ASN A 59 -9.80 20.80 -11.54
C ASN A 59 -9.52 19.45 -12.23
N ASN A 60 -9.06 19.49 -13.47
CA ASN A 60 -8.79 18.26 -14.24
C ASN A 60 -7.65 17.41 -13.67
N PHE A 61 -6.70 17.99 -12.93
CA PHE A 61 -5.65 17.22 -12.25
C PHE A 61 -6.25 16.38 -11.13
N ASP A 62 -7.12 16.98 -10.31
CA ASP A 62 -7.78 16.29 -9.19
C ASP A 62 -8.65 15.13 -9.71
N LEU A 63 -9.48 15.40 -10.72
CA LEU A 63 -10.43 14.44 -11.31
C LEU A 63 -9.76 13.28 -12.07
N HIS A 64 -8.47 13.39 -12.38
CA HIS A 64 -7.71 12.42 -13.17
C HIS A 64 -6.45 11.92 -12.46
N ALA A 65 -6.25 12.26 -11.18
CA ALA A 65 -5.06 11.92 -10.42
C ALA A 65 -4.75 10.41 -10.48
N GLN A 66 -5.75 9.57 -10.22
CA GLN A 66 -5.60 8.12 -10.27
C GLN A 66 -5.15 7.62 -11.66
N GLU A 67 -5.77 8.13 -12.73
CA GLU A 67 -5.43 7.74 -14.10
C GLU A 67 -4.02 8.16 -14.48
N VAL A 68 -3.61 9.36 -14.08
CA VAL A 68 -2.25 9.87 -14.31
C VAL A 68 -1.23 9.02 -13.56
N VAL A 69 -1.48 8.69 -12.29
CA VAL A 69 -0.61 7.81 -11.50
C VAL A 69 -0.50 6.43 -12.13
N GLY A 70 -1.61 5.81 -12.54
CA GLY A 70 -1.61 4.52 -13.23
C GLY A 70 -0.77 4.53 -14.51
N LYS A 71 -0.88 5.59 -15.32
CA LYS A 71 -0.05 5.79 -16.53
C LYS A 71 1.43 5.97 -16.20
N LEU A 72 1.76 6.74 -15.17
CA LEU A 72 3.15 6.96 -14.76
C LEU A 72 3.78 5.67 -14.21
N MET A 73 3.04 4.87 -13.45
CA MET A 73 3.47 3.55 -13.00
C MET A 73 3.80 2.65 -14.20
N ASP A 74 2.95 2.63 -15.22
CA ASP A 74 3.18 1.85 -16.44
C ASP A 74 4.45 2.29 -17.19
N ILE A 75 4.59 3.60 -17.44
CA ILE A 75 5.76 4.16 -18.11
C ILE A 75 7.03 3.83 -17.33
N GLN A 76 7.02 4.00 -16.01
CA GLN A 76 8.17 3.71 -15.17
C GLN A 76 8.53 2.21 -15.19
N ALA A 77 7.52 1.33 -15.24
CA ALA A 77 7.75 -0.11 -15.31
C ALA A 77 8.33 -0.55 -16.68
N GLY A 78 8.01 0.19 -17.76
CA GLY A 78 8.53 -0.07 -19.11
C GLY A 78 9.89 0.56 -19.40
N THR A 79 10.26 1.63 -18.70
CA THR A 79 11.49 2.41 -18.98
C THR A 79 12.55 2.31 -17.87
N GLY A 80 12.15 1.94 -16.67
CA GLY A 80 12.99 1.83 -15.49
C GLY A 80 13.04 0.41 -14.93
N VAL A 81 12.76 0.29 -13.63
CA VAL A 81 12.77 -0.99 -12.94
C VAL A 81 11.34 -1.51 -12.84
N LYS A 82 11.06 -2.63 -13.51
CA LYS A 82 9.76 -3.28 -13.43
C LYS A 82 9.53 -3.85 -12.02
N PRO A 83 8.42 -3.48 -11.35
CA PRO A 83 8.10 -4.00 -10.03
C PRO A 83 7.76 -5.49 -10.08
N LYS A 84 8.18 -6.22 -9.05
CA LYS A 84 7.73 -7.59 -8.78
C LYS A 84 6.34 -7.63 -8.14
N ALA A 85 5.96 -6.55 -7.45
CA ALA A 85 4.65 -6.33 -6.88
C ALA A 85 4.35 -4.84 -6.75
N VAL A 86 3.06 -4.49 -6.69
CA VAL A 86 2.57 -3.21 -6.17
C VAL A 86 2.07 -3.44 -4.75
N LEU A 87 2.48 -2.59 -3.82
CA LEU A 87 2.03 -2.58 -2.43
C LEU A 87 0.89 -1.56 -2.31
N GLY A 88 -0.35 -2.05 -2.21
CA GLY A 88 -1.55 -1.23 -2.03
C GLY A 88 -1.85 -1.03 -0.55
N HIS A 89 -1.60 0.18 -0.04
CA HIS A 89 -1.70 0.51 1.37
C HIS A 89 -3.12 0.91 1.80
N GLY A 90 -4.15 0.28 1.23
CA GLY A 90 -5.53 0.54 1.55
C GLY A 90 -6.11 1.81 0.92
N ASP A 91 -7.37 2.06 1.28
CA ASP A 91 -8.23 3.09 0.72
C ASP A 91 -8.35 2.93 -0.81
N SER A 92 -8.61 1.68 -1.18
CA SER A 92 -8.67 1.21 -2.56
C SER A 92 -9.96 1.66 -3.27
N PHE A 93 -11.05 1.78 -2.53
CA PHE A 93 -12.36 2.12 -3.08
C PHE A 93 -13.06 3.20 -2.26
N TYR A 94 -12.75 4.47 -2.52
CA TYR A 94 -13.50 5.57 -1.92
C TYR A 94 -14.97 5.60 -2.39
N TRP A 95 -15.92 6.08 -1.57
CA TRP A 95 -15.72 6.56 -0.19
C TRP A 95 -16.02 5.51 0.88
N THR A 96 -16.76 4.46 0.51
CA THR A 96 -17.35 3.49 1.44
C THR A 96 -16.95 2.05 1.13
N GLY A 97 -15.90 1.87 0.32
CA GLY A 97 -15.45 0.57 -0.10
C GLY A 97 -16.34 0.01 -1.20
N ILE A 98 -16.58 -1.30 -1.11
CA ILE A 98 -17.54 -2.02 -1.93
C ILE A 98 -18.80 -2.22 -1.10
N ASP A 99 -19.95 -1.81 -1.62
CA ASP A 99 -21.19 -1.73 -0.82
C ASP A 99 -22.00 -3.02 -0.84
N SER A 100 -21.77 -3.88 -1.83
CA SER A 100 -22.48 -5.13 -2.01
C SER A 100 -21.66 -6.12 -2.85
N LEU A 101 -22.04 -7.40 -2.81
CA LEU A 101 -21.43 -8.38 -3.71
C LEU A 101 -21.78 -8.10 -5.17
N GLU A 102 -22.99 -7.60 -5.43
CA GLU A 102 -23.52 -7.28 -6.75
C GLU A 102 -22.75 -6.14 -7.43
N SER A 103 -22.31 -5.14 -6.66
CA SER A 103 -21.55 -4.00 -7.17
C SER A 103 -20.04 -4.27 -7.28
N ARG A 104 -19.52 -5.29 -6.57
CA ARG A 104 -18.08 -5.61 -6.46
C ARG A 104 -17.34 -5.55 -7.79
N ASP A 105 -17.74 -6.37 -8.75
CA ASP A 105 -16.99 -6.55 -10.00
C ASP A 105 -17.00 -5.26 -10.83
N SER A 106 -18.11 -4.51 -10.81
CA SER A 106 -18.20 -3.22 -11.49
C SER A 106 -17.29 -2.16 -10.85
N ARG A 107 -17.16 -2.16 -9.52
CA ARG A 107 -16.25 -1.28 -8.79
C ARG A 107 -14.80 -1.58 -9.09
N PHE A 108 -14.41 -2.85 -9.10
CA PHE A 108 -13.07 -3.29 -9.52
C PHE A 108 -12.78 -2.92 -10.97
N ALA A 109 -13.72 -3.17 -11.88
CA ALA A 109 -13.55 -2.87 -13.30
C ALA A 109 -13.24 -1.38 -13.55
N VAL A 110 -13.95 -0.47 -12.87
CA VAL A 110 -13.79 0.98 -13.07
C VAL A 110 -12.58 1.54 -12.32
N THR A 111 -12.39 1.12 -11.06
CA THR A 111 -11.44 1.75 -10.14
C THR A 111 -10.06 1.11 -10.22
N TYR A 112 -9.99 -0.19 -10.48
CA TYR A 112 -8.73 -0.93 -10.46
C TYR A 112 -8.34 -1.39 -11.87
N GLU A 113 -9.12 -2.28 -12.48
CA GLU A 113 -8.73 -2.90 -13.75
C GLU A 113 -8.60 -1.88 -14.88
N GLY A 114 -9.55 -0.96 -15.01
CA GLY A 114 -9.51 0.08 -16.03
C GLY A 114 -8.44 1.15 -15.82
N ARG A 115 -7.83 1.24 -14.63
CA ARG A 115 -6.84 2.27 -14.27
C ARG A 115 -5.41 1.76 -14.30
N TYR A 116 -5.22 0.48 -14.03
CA TYR A 116 -3.91 -0.17 -13.97
C TYR A 116 -3.80 -1.28 -15.03
N ASN A 117 -4.18 -0.97 -16.28
CA ASN A 117 -4.20 -1.88 -17.44
C ASN A 117 -3.05 -1.67 -18.43
N GLY A 118 -2.07 -0.82 -18.11
CA GLY A 118 -0.92 -0.59 -18.99
C GLY A 118 -0.11 -1.86 -19.23
N ASP A 119 0.47 -2.00 -20.43
CA ASP A 119 1.13 -3.25 -20.86
C ASP A 119 2.29 -3.69 -19.95
N ASN A 120 2.94 -2.75 -19.26
CA ASN A 120 4.07 -3.03 -18.39
C ASN A 120 3.64 -3.42 -16.96
N ILE A 121 2.43 -3.02 -16.53
CA ILE A 121 1.93 -3.24 -15.16
C ILE A 121 0.72 -4.16 -15.05
N LYS A 122 0.00 -4.44 -16.15
CA LYS A 122 -1.29 -5.14 -16.13
C LYS A 122 -1.28 -6.51 -15.47
N ASN A 123 -0.14 -7.21 -15.46
CA ASN A 123 0.02 -8.53 -14.85
C ASN A 123 0.92 -8.51 -13.60
N VAL A 124 1.26 -7.32 -13.08
CA VAL A 124 2.04 -7.22 -11.84
C VAL A 124 1.09 -7.50 -10.66
N PRO A 125 1.43 -8.40 -9.72
CA PRO A 125 0.61 -8.68 -8.54
C PRO A 125 0.53 -7.46 -7.61
N TRP A 126 -0.65 -7.22 -7.06
CA TRP A 126 -0.93 -6.22 -6.05
C TRP A 126 -1.09 -6.91 -4.70
N VAL A 127 -0.24 -6.53 -3.75
CA VAL A 127 -0.26 -7.00 -2.37
C VAL A 127 -0.93 -5.90 -1.56
N ASN A 128 -2.17 -6.15 -1.13
CA ASN A 128 -3.05 -5.12 -0.59
C ASN A 128 -3.35 -5.31 0.90
N VAL A 129 -3.46 -4.20 1.62
CA VAL A 129 -4.21 -4.13 2.88
C VAL A 129 -5.48 -3.32 2.66
N MET A 130 -6.43 -3.45 3.58
CA MET A 130 -7.62 -2.60 3.62
C MET A 130 -7.29 -1.26 4.31
N GLY A 131 -7.94 -0.18 3.90
CA GLY A 131 -7.97 1.09 4.60
C GLY A 131 -9.32 1.33 5.29
N ASN A 132 -9.43 2.44 6.02
CA ASN A 132 -10.67 2.77 6.73
C ASN A 132 -11.83 3.04 5.76
N HIS A 133 -11.58 3.57 4.56
CA HIS A 133 -12.63 3.77 3.56
C HIS A 133 -13.14 2.45 2.98
N ASP A 134 -12.27 1.45 2.89
CA ASP A 134 -12.63 0.12 2.43
C ASP A 134 -13.61 -0.58 3.40
N TYR A 135 -13.51 -0.27 4.69
CA TYR A 135 -14.44 -0.72 5.74
C TYR A 135 -15.70 0.14 5.89
N GLY A 136 -15.99 1.03 4.94
CA GLY A 136 -17.20 1.86 4.94
C GLY A 136 -16.95 3.34 5.27
N GLY A 137 -15.72 3.71 5.62
CA GLY A 137 -15.36 5.09 5.93
C GLY A 137 -16.23 5.67 7.03
N SER A 138 -16.91 6.79 6.75
CA SER A 138 -17.83 7.44 7.70
C SER A 138 -19.30 7.07 7.48
N ASN A 139 -19.58 5.90 6.92
CA ASN A 139 -20.94 5.44 6.61
C ASN A 139 -21.25 4.08 7.26
N TYR A 140 -22.48 3.59 7.08
CA TYR A 140 -22.87 2.29 7.60
C TYR A 140 -22.19 1.13 6.85
N VAL A 141 -21.96 0.03 7.56
CA VAL A 141 -21.35 -1.20 7.01
C VAL A 141 -22.38 -2.23 6.56
N CYS A 142 -23.62 -2.14 7.04
CA CYS A 142 -24.72 -2.98 6.59
C CYS A 142 -25.38 -2.39 5.32
N ASN A 143 -25.94 -3.24 4.49
CA ASN A 143 -26.51 -2.84 3.20
C ASN A 143 -27.81 -3.62 2.88
N ILE A 144 -28.67 -2.99 2.07
CA ILE A 144 -29.78 -3.65 1.34
C ILE A 144 -29.56 -3.36 -0.14
N GLY A 145 -29.09 -4.36 -0.89
CA GLY A 145 -28.50 -4.10 -2.21
C GLY A 145 -27.32 -3.14 -2.08
N ASP A 146 -27.27 -2.10 -2.92
CA ASP A 146 -26.21 -1.08 -2.86
C ASP A 146 -26.50 0.05 -1.85
N SER A 147 -27.63 0.01 -1.15
CA SER A 147 -27.98 1.05 -0.17
C SER A 147 -27.41 0.72 1.20
N LEU A 148 -26.50 1.55 1.69
CA LEU A 148 -25.97 1.44 3.05
C LEU A 148 -27.03 1.85 4.08
N VAL A 149 -27.22 1.01 5.10
CA VAL A 149 -28.25 1.15 6.14
C VAL A 149 -27.69 0.88 7.52
N ARG A 150 -28.30 1.47 8.54
CA ARG A 150 -27.95 1.20 9.92
C ARG A 150 -28.11 -0.29 10.24
N CYS A 151 -27.08 -0.89 10.82
CA CYS A 151 -27.16 -2.24 11.38
C CYS A 151 -28.09 -2.25 12.60
N ASN A 152 -28.97 -3.25 12.69
CA ASN A 152 -29.93 -3.37 13.79
C ASN A 152 -29.31 -4.01 15.04
N THR A 153 -28.26 -4.82 14.86
CA THR A 153 -27.60 -5.55 15.95
C THR A 153 -26.08 -5.52 15.80
N THR A 154 -25.36 -5.79 16.89
CA THR A 154 -23.91 -5.98 16.85
C THR A 154 -23.51 -7.15 15.94
N ALA A 155 -24.31 -8.23 15.90
CA ALA A 155 -24.04 -9.35 15.01
C ALA A 155 -24.12 -8.95 13.53
N GLU A 156 -25.13 -8.14 13.16
CA GLU A 156 -25.22 -7.59 11.80
C GLU A 156 -24.05 -6.65 11.48
N MET A 157 -23.62 -5.83 12.44
CA MET A 157 -22.46 -4.95 12.27
C MET A 157 -21.17 -5.75 12.02
N LEU A 158 -20.91 -6.78 12.82
CA LEU A 158 -19.75 -7.67 12.63
C LEU A 158 -19.81 -8.40 11.29
N GLN A 159 -21.00 -8.86 10.89
CA GLN A 159 -21.19 -9.45 9.57
C GLN A 159 -20.97 -8.44 8.44
N GLY A 160 -21.39 -7.19 8.60
CA GLY A 160 -21.16 -6.11 7.64
C GLY A 160 -19.66 -5.82 7.47
N LEU A 161 -18.90 -5.75 8.56
CA LEU A 161 -17.45 -5.60 8.53
C LEU A 161 -16.76 -6.79 7.83
N GLU A 162 -17.19 -8.02 8.14
CA GLU A 162 -16.67 -9.21 7.45
C GLU A 162 -17.01 -9.18 5.95
N ASN A 163 -18.22 -8.78 5.58
CA ASN A 163 -18.62 -8.64 4.19
C ASN A 163 -17.73 -7.63 3.44
N LYS A 164 -17.43 -6.47 4.04
CA LYS A 164 -16.52 -5.46 3.45
C LYS A 164 -15.16 -6.05 3.12
N PHE A 165 -14.59 -6.85 4.03
CA PHE A 165 -13.34 -7.58 3.77
C PHE A 165 -13.50 -8.61 2.64
N GLN A 166 -14.52 -9.47 2.72
CA GLN A 166 -14.77 -10.53 1.75
C GLN A 166 -15.00 -10.01 0.33
N TYR A 167 -15.63 -8.84 0.17
CA TYR A 167 -15.81 -8.22 -1.13
C TYR A 167 -14.49 -7.89 -1.82
N GLN A 168 -13.41 -7.68 -1.10
CA GLN A 168 -12.09 -7.48 -1.71
C GLN A 168 -11.24 -8.75 -1.70
N SER A 169 -11.24 -9.53 -0.61
CA SER A 169 -10.38 -10.71 -0.48
C SER A 169 -10.81 -11.88 -1.38
N SER A 170 -12.10 -11.95 -1.72
CA SER A 170 -12.63 -12.99 -2.60
C SER A 170 -12.70 -12.57 -4.07
N TYR A 171 -12.16 -11.41 -4.44
CA TYR A 171 -12.15 -10.93 -5.83
C TYR A 171 -11.07 -11.66 -6.63
N THR A 172 -11.41 -12.08 -7.85
CA THR A 172 -10.45 -12.67 -8.79
C THR A 172 -10.23 -11.70 -9.94
N SER A 173 -9.00 -11.20 -10.07
CA SER A 173 -8.66 -10.32 -11.18
C SER A 173 -8.64 -11.08 -12.50
N PRO A 174 -9.19 -10.53 -13.60
CA PRO A 174 -9.06 -11.12 -14.93
C PRO A 174 -7.61 -11.08 -15.47
N ASN A 175 -6.71 -10.35 -14.82
CA ASN A 175 -5.31 -10.21 -15.22
C ASN A 175 -4.40 -11.02 -14.27
N ASP A 176 -4.28 -12.32 -14.51
CA ASP A 176 -3.44 -13.26 -13.75
C ASP A 176 -3.75 -13.32 -12.24
N ASP A 177 -5.01 -13.08 -11.85
CA ASP A 177 -5.44 -13.06 -10.43
C ASP A 177 -4.54 -12.19 -9.54
N ARG A 178 -4.18 -11.02 -10.07
CA ARG A 178 -3.18 -10.12 -9.48
C ARG A 178 -3.67 -9.35 -8.24
N TRP A 179 -4.82 -9.64 -7.65
CA TRP A 179 -5.30 -8.95 -6.45
C TRP A 179 -5.09 -9.82 -5.21
N ALA A 180 -4.01 -9.60 -4.46
CA ALA A 180 -3.67 -10.39 -3.29
C ALA A 180 -4.08 -9.67 -1.99
N LEU A 181 -5.18 -10.11 -1.40
CA LEU A 181 -5.64 -9.79 -0.05
C LEU A 181 -6.05 -11.11 0.62
N GLU A 182 -5.07 -11.87 1.10
CA GLU A 182 -5.29 -13.27 1.53
C GLU A 182 -5.90 -13.40 2.93
N ASP A 183 -5.55 -12.49 3.82
CA ASP A 183 -6.01 -12.43 5.20
C ASP A 183 -5.81 -11.00 5.74
N ARG A 184 -6.27 -10.73 6.95
CA ARG A 184 -5.97 -9.48 7.68
C ARG A 184 -4.50 -9.42 8.11
N PHE A 185 -3.86 -10.57 8.26
CA PHE A 185 -2.44 -10.69 8.59
C PHE A 185 -1.81 -11.76 7.71
N TYR A 186 -0.99 -11.34 6.75
CA TYR A 186 -0.38 -12.29 5.83
C TYR A 186 0.98 -11.81 5.33
N VAL A 187 1.80 -12.76 4.90
CA VAL A 187 3.14 -12.49 4.38
C VAL A 187 3.19 -12.85 2.91
N ARG A 188 3.70 -11.93 2.09
CA ARG A 188 3.99 -12.18 0.67
C ARG A 188 5.47 -11.95 0.40
N ARG A 189 6.10 -12.95 -0.23
CA ARG A 189 7.50 -12.86 -0.67
C ARG A 189 7.57 -12.43 -2.13
N ILE A 190 8.44 -11.47 -2.41
CA ILE A 190 8.92 -11.19 -3.77
C ILE A 190 10.38 -11.60 -3.89
N GLU A 191 10.76 -12.10 -5.07
CA GLU A 191 12.07 -12.69 -5.30
C GLU A 191 12.61 -12.34 -6.70
N ASP A 192 13.92 -12.11 -6.76
CA ASP A 192 14.69 -12.25 -7.98
C ASP A 192 15.44 -13.58 -7.98
N LYS A 193 14.87 -14.57 -8.68
CA LYS A 193 15.43 -15.92 -8.78
C LYS A 193 16.84 -15.96 -9.37
N THR A 194 17.24 -14.93 -10.10
CA THR A 194 18.59 -14.87 -10.71
C THR A 194 19.65 -14.53 -9.67
N THR A 195 19.34 -13.57 -8.78
CA THR A 195 20.28 -13.09 -7.76
C THR A 195 20.05 -13.75 -6.40
N GLY A 196 18.92 -14.43 -6.19
CA GLY A 196 18.49 -15.01 -4.92
C GLY A 196 18.02 -13.96 -3.89
N VAL A 197 17.94 -12.68 -4.29
CA VAL A 197 17.47 -11.61 -3.39
C VAL A 197 15.97 -11.77 -3.19
N THR A 198 15.54 -11.73 -1.94
CA THR A 198 14.14 -11.84 -1.53
C THR A 198 13.75 -10.67 -0.63
N ILE A 199 12.48 -10.29 -0.67
CA ILE A 199 11.86 -9.36 0.27
C ILE A 199 10.57 -10.02 0.77
N ASP A 200 10.45 -10.14 2.09
CA ASP A 200 9.21 -10.56 2.75
C ASP A 200 8.42 -9.32 3.15
N ILE A 201 7.18 -9.24 2.66
CA ILE A 201 6.24 -8.16 2.92
C ILE A 201 5.24 -8.65 3.96
N PHE A 202 5.26 -8.05 5.14
CA PHE A 202 4.34 -8.35 6.22
C PHE A 202 3.17 -7.37 6.15
N ASN A 203 2.00 -7.88 5.79
CA ASN A 203 0.78 -7.10 5.66
C ASN A 203 -0.03 -7.26 6.94
N ILE A 204 -0.43 -6.13 7.51
CA ILE A 204 -1.14 -6.03 8.78
C ILE A 204 -2.28 -5.04 8.56
N ASP A 205 -3.50 -5.54 8.54
CA ASP A 205 -4.69 -4.70 8.60
C ASP A 205 -4.89 -4.24 10.04
N MET A 206 -4.82 -2.92 10.24
CA MET A 206 -4.95 -2.28 11.54
C MET A 206 -6.29 -1.55 11.72
N ASN A 207 -7.22 -1.71 10.76
CA ASN A 207 -8.54 -1.12 10.87
C ASN A 207 -9.46 -2.04 11.68
N ASP A 208 -9.37 -1.91 13.01
CA ASP A 208 -10.26 -2.54 13.99
C ASP A 208 -10.92 -1.44 14.85
#